data_AF-A0A9E7JPK9-F1
#
_entry.id   AF-A0A9E7JPK9-F1
#
_cell.length_a   1.000
_cell.length_b   1.000
_cell.length_c   1.000
_cell.angle_alpha   90.00
_cell.angle_beta   90.00
_cell.angle_gamma   90.00
#
_symmetry.space_group_name_H-M   'P 1'
#
loop_
_entity.id
_entity.type
_entity.pdbx_description
1 polymer ?
#
loop_
_entity_poly.entity_id
_entity_poly.type
_entity_poly.pdbx_seq_one_letter_code
_entity_poly.pdbx_strand_id
1 'polypeptide(L)'
;MAATPRSMPAAFIFLLCITTEAVGFDVPSLTFSEGFSHLFGNDNLIRSADGRSVRLSLNRYSGSGFISSDLYDHGFFSASIKLPSDYTAGVVVAFYTSNGDIHPWTHDELDFEFLGNVREKDWRIQTNVFGNGSTTRGREERYLVPFDPTQEAHRYSILWTPDTIIFYIDDIPIREVVRTDDMGGEFPAKPMSVYATIWDGSAWATSYGRIKIDYKYEPYVADFSHLALLGCRVDPIQQVDSADRCAEAVEELMSADYAILTPMKRAAMRRFRERYMIYSFCYDQHRYGNVTFPDCDYASSEHTRFGEWGDNKIPPKEVRRSKRRSRKPSAAE
;
A
#
# COMPACT_ATOMS: atom_id res chain seq x y z
N MET A 1 35.39 -47.87 -50.52
CA MET A 1 35.45 -47.85 -49.03
C MET A 1 34.87 -46.52 -48.57
N ALA A 2 33.62 -46.51 -48.14
CA ALA A 2 32.94 -45.30 -47.65
C ALA A 2 32.70 -45.47 -46.15
N ALA A 3 33.19 -44.51 -45.36
CA ALA A 3 33.10 -44.49 -43.91
C ALA A 3 31.73 -43.98 -43.45
N THR A 4 31.10 -44.69 -42.54
CA THR A 4 29.89 -44.26 -41.82
C THR A 4 30.26 -43.35 -40.65
N PRO A 5 29.56 -42.22 -40.42
CA PRO A 5 29.81 -41.39 -39.24
C PRO A 5 29.11 -41.98 -38.01
N ARG A 6 29.83 -42.08 -36.89
CA ARG A 6 29.30 -42.43 -35.57
C ARG A 6 28.56 -41.22 -34.97
N SER A 7 27.32 -41.40 -34.54
CA SER A 7 26.60 -40.39 -33.74
C SER A 7 27.13 -40.36 -32.30
N MET A 8 27.47 -39.18 -31.79
CA MET A 8 27.70 -38.98 -30.35
C MET A 8 26.37 -38.65 -29.66
N PRO A 9 26.11 -39.16 -28.44
CA PRO A 9 24.91 -38.82 -27.69
C PRO A 9 25.06 -37.40 -27.10
N ALA A 10 24.10 -36.54 -27.37
CA ALA A 10 23.99 -35.23 -26.74
C ALA A 10 23.53 -35.41 -25.28
N ALA A 11 24.40 -35.09 -24.33
CA ALA A 11 24.04 -35.03 -22.92
C ALA A 11 23.19 -33.78 -22.66
N PHE A 12 21.90 -33.97 -22.41
CA PHE A 12 21.03 -32.90 -21.92
C PHE A 12 21.38 -32.61 -20.46
N ILE A 13 22.07 -31.50 -20.21
CA ILE A 13 22.24 -30.94 -18.87
C ILE A 13 20.91 -30.32 -18.47
N PHE A 14 20.16 -31.00 -17.61
CA PHE A 14 19.01 -30.41 -16.91
C PHE A 14 19.56 -29.40 -15.90
N LEU A 15 19.51 -28.11 -16.26
CA LEU A 15 19.77 -27.02 -15.32
C LEU A 15 18.60 -27.00 -14.33
N LEU A 16 18.80 -27.57 -13.15
CA LEU A 16 17.84 -27.52 -12.06
C LEU A 16 17.79 -26.06 -11.56
N CYS A 17 16.83 -25.28 -12.05
CA CYS A 17 16.54 -23.97 -11.49
C CYS A 17 16.02 -24.16 -10.06
N ILE A 18 16.91 -24.01 -9.08
CA ILE A 18 16.53 -23.85 -7.68
C ILE A 18 15.85 -22.48 -7.61
N THR A 19 14.52 -22.45 -7.67
CA THR A 19 13.75 -21.27 -7.32
C THR A 19 13.85 -21.12 -5.81
N THR A 20 14.70 -20.22 -5.34
CA THR A 20 14.62 -19.73 -3.97
C THR A 20 13.29 -18.99 -3.88
N GLU A 21 12.26 -19.62 -3.33
CA GLU A 21 11.08 -18.88 -2.91
C GLU A 21 11.56 -17.80 -1.95
N ALA A 22 11.23 -16.54 -2.26
CA ALA A 22 11.55 -15.45 -1.36
C ALA A 22 10.80 -15.73 -0.06
N VAL A 23 11.53 -15.96 1.03
CA VAL A 23 10.93 -16.03 2.36
C VAL A 23 10.37 -14.63 2.62
N GLY A 24 9.05 -14.52 2.70
CA GLY A 24 8.38 -13.25 3.00
C GLY A 24 8.77 -12.74 4.39
N PHE A 25 8.51 -11.46 4.66
CA PHE A 25 8.83 -10.89 5.97
C PHE A 25 8.11 -11.66 7.08
N ASP A 26 8.87 -12.13 8.07
CA ASP A 26 8.34 -12.70 9.30
C ASP A 26 7.82 -11.55 10.19
N VAL A 27 6.51 -11.34 10.18
CA VAL A 27 5.85 -10.23 10.87
C VAL A 27 4.80 -10.82 11.81
N PRO A 28 4.96 -10.66 13.13
CA PRO A 28 3.99 -11.19 14.08
C PRO A 28 2.66 -10.44 13.96
N SER A 29 1.57 -11.20 13.82
CA SER A 29 0.22 -10.64 13.79
C SER A 29 -0.40 -10.58 15.17
N LEU A 30 -1.15 -9.51 15.44
CA LEU A 30 -1.92 -9.32 16.67
C LEU A 30 -3.43 -9.50 16.44
N THR A 31 -4.15 -9.80 17.52
CA THR A 31 -5.62 -9.70 17.55
C THR A 31 -6.03 -8.24 17.61
N PHE A 32 -7.20 -7.90 17.05
CA PHE A 32 -7.70 -6.53 16.99
C PHE A 32 -7.64 -5.82 18.35
N SER A 33 -8.12 -6.46 19.41
CA SER A 33 -8.19 -5.85 20.74
C SER A 33 -6.82 -5.62 21.41
N GLU A 34 -5.74 -6.23 20.91
CA GLU A 34 -4.38 -6.00 21.44
C GLU A 34 -3.75 -4.71 20.91
N GLY A 35 -4.20 -4.22 19.74
CA GLY A 35 -3.54 -3.11 19.05
C GLY A 35 -4.47 -2.02 18.55
N PHE A 36 -5.78 -2.28 18.43
CA PHE A 36 -6.73 -1.39 17.75
C PHE A 36 -8.03 -1.22 18.53
N SER A 37 -8.67 -0.08 18.27
CA SER A 37 -9.95 0.32 18.81
C SER A 37 -10.91 0.71 17.68
N HIS A 38 -12.21 0.61 17.96
CA HIS A 38 -13.24 1.08 17.03
C HIS A 38 -13.14 2.61 16.90
N LEU A 39 -13.15 3.12 15.66
CA LEU A 39 -13.13 4.56 15.38
C LEU A 39 -14.55 5.08 15.09
N PHE A 40 -15.24 4.47 14.12
CA PHE A 40 -16.62 4.81 13.76
C PHE A 40 -17.30 3.69 12.96
N GLY A 41 -18.61 3.84 12.71
CA GLY A 41 -19.40 3.00 11.81
C GLY A 41 -20.27 1.94 12.51
N ASN A 42 -20.24 1.86 13.84
CA ASN A 42 -21.07 0.94 14.65
C ASN A 42 -21.07 -0.49 14.05
N ASP A 43 -22.23 -0.99 13.64
CA ASP A 43 -22.45 -2.33 13.09
C ASP A 43 -21.72 -2.59 11.76
N ASN A 44 -21.18 -1.56 11.10
CA ASN A 44 -20.38 -1.72 9.89
C ASN A 44 -18.95 -2.23 10.16
N LEU A 45 -18.52 -2.29 11.43
CA LEU A 45 -17.27 -2.92 11.83
C LEU A 45 -17.56 -4.24 12.54
N ILE A 46 -17.17 -5.36 11.93
CA ILE A 46 -17.39 -6.71 12.48
C ILE A 46 -16.05 -7.41 12.68
N ARG A 47 -15.78 -7.85 13.91
CA ARG A 47 -14.59 -8.63 14.26
C ARG A 47 -14.88 -10.13 14.13
N SER A 48 -13.89 -10.90 13.69
CA SER A 48 -13.96 -12.36 13.75
C SER A 48 -13.99 -12.86 15.20
N ALA A 49 -14.48 -14.09 15.40
CA ALA A 49 -14.59 -14.69 16.73
C ALA A 49 -13.23 -14.87 17.43
N ASP A 50 -12.16 -15.11 16.67
CA ASP A 50 -10.78 -15.19 17.17
C ASP A 50 -10.09 -13.82 17.30
N GLY A 51 -10.78 -12.74 16.91
CA GLY A 51 -10.28 -11.37 16.93
C GLY A 51 -9.16 -11.09 15.93
N ARG A 52 -8.79 -12.00 15.03
CA ARG A 52 -7.65 -11.83 14.11
C ARG A 52 -7.98 -11.17 12.78
N SER A 53 -9.27 -10.98 12.50
CA SER A 53 -9.75 -10.32 11.30
C SER A 53 -10.85 -9.31 11.63
N VAL A 54 -10.92 -8.27 10.82
CA VAL A 54 -11.92 -7.21 10.91
C VAL A 54 -12.51 -6.95 9.54
N ARG A 55 -13.82 -6.87 9.47
CA ARG A 55 -14.55 -6.47 8.29
C ARG A 55 -15.02 -5.03 8.45
N LEU A 56 -14.65 -4.18 7.50
CA LEU A 56 -15.18 -2.82 7.36
C LEU A 56 -16.20 -2.79 6.24
N SER A 57 -17.35 -2.18 6.50
CA SER A 57 -18.44 -2.02 5.53
C SER A 57 -18.76 -0.55 5.27
N LEU A 58 -19.17 -0.25 4.04
CA LEU A 58 -19.75 1.03 3.63
C LEU A 58 -21.13 0.80 3.02
N ASN A 59 -22.10 1.53 3.54
CA ASN A 59 -23.46 1.62 3.00
C ASN A 59 -23.90 3.09 2.98
N ARG A 60 -25.12 3.36 2.52
CA ARG A 60 -25.70 4.70 2.36
C ARG A 60 -25.79 5.51 3.65
N TYR A 61 -25.68 4.85 4.82
CA TYR A 61 -25.80 5.48 6.12
C TYR A 61 -24.44 5.85 6.71
N SER A 62 -23.44 4.97 6.56
CA SER A 62 -22.11 5.21 7.11
C SER A 62 -21.06 4.32 6.45
N GLY A 63 -19.82 4.79 6.47
CA GLY A 63 -18.63 3.95 6.36
C GLY A 63 -18.34 3.21 7.68
N SER A 64 -17.09 2.81 7.84
CA SER A 64 -16.55 2.35 9.12
C SER A 64 -15.03 2.49 9.16
N GLY A 65 -14.48 2.43 10.36
CA GLY A 65 -13.04 2.42 10.53
C GLY A 65 -12.59 2.03 11.93
N PHE A 66 -11.30 1.74 12.04
CA PHE A 66 -10.59 1.52 13.28
C PHE A 66 -9.30 2.31 13.33
N ILE A 67 -8.79 2.49 14.54
CA ILE A 67 -7.57 3.25 14.87
C ILE A 67 -6.69 2.41 15.81
N SER A 68 -5.38 2.57 15.76
CA SER A 68 -4.48 1.99 16.75
C SER A 68 -4.78 2.55 18.14
N SER A 69 -4.62 1.71 19.17
CA SER A 69 -4.86 2.13 20.55
C SER A 69 -3.74 3.02 21.10
N ASP A 70 -2.55 2.95 20.49
CA ASP A 70 -1.37 3.74 20.84
C ASP A 70 -0.99 4.68 19.68
N LEU A 71 -0.26 5.76 20.00
CA LEU A 71 0.55 6.53 19.05
C LEU A 71 1.90 5.84 18.88
N TYR A 72 2.50 6.00 17.71
CA TYR A 72 3.80 5.44 17.41
C TYR A 72 4.77 6.54 16.98
N ASP A 73 5.98 6.53 17.55
CA ASP A 73 7.11 7.33 17.11
C ASP A 73 8.03 6.41 16.30
N HIS A 74 7.79 6.36 14.99
CA HIS A 74 8.32 5.35 14.06
C HIS A 74 7.75 3.94 14.24
N GLY A 75 7.69 3.18 13.13
CA GLY A 75 7.13 1.83 13.14
C GLY A 75 7.08 1.13 11.78
N PHE A 76 6.81 -0.16 11.84
CA PHE A 76 6.40 -1.00 10.72
C PHE A 76 4.95 -1.45 10.95
N PHE A 77 4.05 -0.98 10.09
CA PHE A 77 2.61 -1.22 10.19
C PHE A 77 2.16 -2.03 8.99
N SER A 78 1.43 -3.12 9.24
CA SER A 78 1.06 -4.06 8.19
C SER A 78 -0.35 -4.61 8.36
N ALA A 79 -1.02 -4.87 7.24
CA ALA A 79 -2.27 -5.59 7.19
C ALA A 79 -2.39 -6.38 5.88
N SER A 80 -3.00 -7.56 5.95
CA SER A 80 -3.52 -8.26 4.78
C SER A 80 -4.93 -7.75 4.48
N ILE A 81 -5.10 -7.14 3.31
CA ILE A 81 -6.33 -6.45 2.90
C ILE A 81 -6.91 -7.13 1.66
N LYS A 82 -8.20 -7.46 1.71
CA LYS A 82 -8.99 -7.90 0.56
C LYS A 82 -10.09 -6.88 0.27
N LEU A 83 -10.10 -6.35 -0.95
CA LEU A 83 -10.93 -5.22 -1.35
C LEU A 83 -12.35 -5.65 -1.78
N PRO A 84 -13.32 -4.72 -1.76
CA PRO A 84 -14.66 -4.96 -2.29
C PRO A 84 -14.61 -5.40 -3.76
N SER A 85 -15.46 -6.37 -4.12
CA SER A 85 -15.61 -6.85 -5.49
C SER A 85 -16.76 -6.14 -6.23
N ASP A 86 -16.89 -6.43 -7.53
CA ASP A 86 -17.98 -5.97 -8.40
C ASP A 86 -17.92 -4.48 -8.83
N TYR A 87 -18.96 -3.68 -8.57
CA TYR A 87 -18.97 -2.24 -8.87
C TYR A 87 -18.50 -1.49 -7.64
N THR A 88 -17.39 -0.76 -7.71
CA THR A 88 -16.81 -0.09 -6.53
C THR A 88 -16.43 1.36 -6.80
N ALA A 89 -16.94 1.95 -7.88
CA ALA A 89 -16.68 3.35 -8.19
C ALA A 89 -17.07 4.24 -6.99
N GLY A 90 -16.29 5.26 -6.70
CA GLY A 90 -16.48 6.15 -5.55
C GLY A 90 -16.06 5.56 -4.20
N VAL A 91 -15.86 4.25 -4.05
CA VAL A 91 -15.39 3.65 -2.79
C VAL A 91 -13.90 3.92 -2.60
N VAL A 92 -13.53 4.38 -1.41
CA VAL A 92 -12.14 4.44 -0.95
C VAL A 92 -11.99 3.54 0.27
N VAL A 93 -11.06 2.60 0.20
CA VAL A 93 -10.54 1.90 1.39
C VAL A 93 -9.18 2.55 1.70
N ALA A 94 -8.87 2.82 2.95
CA ALA A 94 -7.59 3.41 3.33
C ALA A 94 -6.93 2.61 4.47
N PHE A 95 -5.61 2.53 4.44
CA PHE A 95 -4.76 2.06 5.52
C PHE A 95 -3.59 3.04 5.64
N TYR A 96 -3.57 3.83 6.70
CA TYR A 96 -2.71 5.01 6.76
C TYR A 96 -2.25 5.30 8.19
N THR A 97 -1.24 6.14 8.33
CA THR A 97 -0.84 6.69 9.64
C THR A 97 -1.06 8.18 9.65
N SER A 98 -1.61 8.73 10.72
CA SER A 98 -1.86 10.18 10.82
C SER A 98 -1.83 10.66 12.27
N ASN A 99 -1.63 11.95 12.44
CA ASN A 99 -1.90 12.67 13.70
C ASN A 99 -2.79 13.89 13.46
N GLY A 100 -3.64 13.84 12.43
CA GLY A 100 -4.60 14.89 12.08
C GLY A 100 -5.62 15.23 13.18
N ASP A 101 -5.94 14.27 14.04
CA ASP A 101 -6.80 14.46 15.21
C ASP A 101 -6.14 15.30 16.32
N ILE A 102 -4.80 15.24 16.41
CA ILE A 102 -3.99 15.98 17.39
C ILE A 102 -3.46 17.30 16.78
N HIS A 103 -3.10 17.30 15.50
CA HIS A 103 -2.48 18.41 14.79
C HIS A 103 -3.25 18.82 13.52
N PRO A 104 -4.48 19.35 13.61
CA PRO A 104 -5.37 19.54 12.44
C PRO A 104 -4.76 20.31 11.26
N TRP A 105 -3.86 21.26 11.54
CA TRP A 105 -3.28 22.16 10.53
C TRP A 105 -1.85 21.81 10.10
N THR A 106 -1.16 21.00 10.91
CA THR A 106 0.26 20.72 10.75
C THR A 106 0.55 19.22 10.88
N HIS A 107 -0.43 18.38 10.57
CA HIS A 107 -0.29 16.94 10.72
C HIS A 107 0.74 16.34 9.78
N ASP A 108 1.22 15.19 10.19
CA ASP A 108 1.94 14.24 9.37
C ASP A 108 1.00 13.11 8.98
N GLU A 109 1.15 12.57 7.76
CA GLU A 109 0.32 11.48 7.26
C GLU A 109 1.03 10.64 6.20
N LEU A 110 0.82 9.32 6.23
CA LEU A 110 1.35 8.33 5.28
C LEU A 110 0.21 7.42 4.83
N ASP A 111 -0.05 7.36 3.53
CA ASP A 111 -1.27 6.75 3.02
C ASP A 111 -1.03 5.52 2.15
N PHE A 112 -1.85 4.48 2.35
CA PHE A 112 -2.38 3.67 1.26
C PHE A 112 -3.86 3.98 1.08
N GLU A 113 -4.25 4.39 -0.12
CA GLU A 113 -5.64 4.56 -0.52
C GLU A 113 -5.96 3.66 -1.73
N PHE A 114 -6.92 2.76 -1.55
CA PHE A 114 -7.42 1.89 -2.59
C PHE A 114 -8.64 2.54 -3.23
N LEU A 115 -8.52 2.89 -4.51
CA LEU A 115 -9.50 3.67 -5.25
C LEU A 115 -10.33 2.73 -6.13
N GLY A 116 -11.61 2.62 -5.79
CA GLY A 116 -12.53 1.73 -6.47
C GLY A 116 -12.83 2.16 -7.91
N ASN A 117 -13.45 1.26 -8.65
CA ASN A 117 -13.65 1.42 -10.08
C ASN A 117 -14.97 0.79 -10.56
N VAL A 118 -15.34 1.08 -11.80
CA VAL A 118 -16.47 0.39 -12.44
C VAL A 118 -16.16 -1.10 -12.63
N ARG A 119 -17.21 -1.90 -12.83
CA ARG A 119 -17.08 -3.35 -13.06
C ARG A 119 -16.03 -3.66 -14.14
N GLU A 120 -15.30 -4.75 -13.90
CA GLU A 120 -14.27 -5.26 -14.81
C GLU A 120 -13.07 -4.33 -15.05
N LYS A 121 -12.96 -3.25 -14.25
CA LYS A 121 -11.80 -2.37 -14.23
C LYS A 121 -11.02 -2.53 -12.94
N ASP A 122 -9.70 -2.40 -13.06
CA ASP A 122 -8.79 -2.63 -11.95
C ASP A 122 -8.91 -1.54 -10.89
N TRP A 123 -8.72 -1.93 -9.63
CA TRP A 123 -8.46 -1.02 -8.53
C TRP A 123 -7.16 -0.26 -8.78
N ARG A 124 -7.10 0.99 -8.33
CA ARG A 124 -5.86 1.77 -8.28
C ARG A 124 -5.43 1.91 -6.82
N ILE A 125 -4.14 1.73 -6.56
CA ILE A 125 -3.56 1.93 -5.24
C ILE A 125 -2.80 3.23 -5.26
N GLN A 126 -3.14 4.16 -4.39
CA GLN A 126 -2.48 5.44 -4.22
C GLN A 126 -1.64 5.40 -2.94
N THR A 127 -0.44 5.95 -3.00
CA THR A 127 0.36 6.28 -1.82
C THR A 127 0.54 7.79 -1.74
N ASN A 128 0.62 8.33 -0.53
CA ASN A 128 0.83 9.75 -0.32
C ASN A 128 1.62 10.00 0.97
N VAL A 129 2.27 11.18 1.04
CA VAL A 129 3.15 11.58 2.15
C VAL A 129 2.94 13.06 2.43
N PHE A 130 2.51 13.36 3.66
CA PHE A 130 2.38 14.72 4.18
C PHE A 130 3.25 14.87 5.43
N GLY A 131 4.07 15.91 5.46
CA GLY A 131 4.86 16.29 6.63
C GLY A 131 4.58 17.73 7.02
N ASN A 132 4.37 17.94 8.31
CA ASN A 132 4.21 19.21 8.99
C ASN A 132 3.26 20.18 8.28
N GLY A 133 2.08 19.71 7.89
CA GLY A 133 1.08 20.56 7.24
C GLY A 133 1.37 20.87 5.78
N SER A 134 2.22 20.09 5.10
CA SER A 134 2.42 20.18 3.65
C SER A 134 1.18 19.73 2.83
N THR A 135 -0.02 19.78 3.41
CA THR A 135 -1.29 19.26 2.87
C THR A 135 -1.77 20.00 1.63
N THR A 136 -1.22 21.18 1.36
CA THR A 136 -1.48 21.94 0.13
C THR A 136 -0.77 21.38 -1.11
N ARG A 137 0.23 20.49 -0.93
CA ARG A 137 0.98 19.83 -2.01
C ARG A 137 1.00 18.33 -1.77
N GLY A 138 0.18 17.60 -2.53
CA GLY A 138 0.13 16.14 -2.46
C GLY A 138 1.35 15.48 -3.12
N ARG A 139 1.82 14.38 -2.53
CA ARG A 139 2.92 13.57 -3.06
C ARG A 139 2.39 12.23 -3.54
N GLU A 140 1.33 12.27 -4.35
CA GLU A 140 0.62 11.07 -4.75
C GLU A 140 1.44 10.27 -5.78
N GLU A 141 1.55 8.96 -5.56
CA GLU A 141 1.90 8.00 -6.60
C GLU A 141 0.77 6.98 -6.71
N ARG A 142 0.39 6.61 -7.94
CA ARG A 142 -0.69 5.63 -8.18
C ARG A 142 -0.18 4.43 -8.96
N TYR A 143 -0.69 3.27 -8.59
CA TYR A 143 -0.28 1.98 -9.09
C TYR A 143 -1.48 1.13 -9.51
N LEU A 144 -1.31 0.35 -10.58
CA LEU A 144 -2.04 -0.90 -10.77
C LEU A 144 -1.31 -2.03 -10.04
N VAL A 145 -1.88 -3.23 -10.01
CA VAL A 145 -1.25 -4.41 -9.40
C VAL A 145 -1.33 -5.63 -10.33
N PRO A 146 -0.38 -6.59 -10.24
CA PRO A 146 -0.36 -7.79 -11.08
C PRO A 146 -1.39 -8.86 -10.70
N PHE A 147 -2.26 -8.57 -9.73
CA PHE A 147 -3.23 -9.49 -9.16
C PHE A 147 -4.60 -8.80 -9.01
N ASP A 148 -5.63 -9.58 -8.70
CA ASP A 148 -6.96 -9.04 -8.41
C ASP A 148 -7.14 -8.92 -6.89
N PRO A 149 -7.04 -7.71 -6.30
CA PRO A 149 -7.09 -7.52 -4.84
C PRO A 149 -8.48 -7.80 -4.24
N THR A 150 -9.47 -8.18 -5.06
CA THR A 150 -10.81 -8.56 -4.62
C THR A 150 -10.97 -10.07 -4.43
N GLN A 151 -10.06 -10.87 -4.97
CA GLN A 151 -10.13 -12.34 -4.90
C GLN A 151 -9.41 -12.89 -3.67
N GLU A 152 -8.23 -12.35 -3.39
CA GLU A 152 -7.37 -12.79 -2.28
C GLU A 152 -6.87 -11.57 -1.51
N ALA A 153 -6.55 -11.78 -0.23
CA ALA A 153 -5.96 -10.73 0.59
C ALA A 153 -4.47 -10.61 0.25
N HIS A 154 -4.00 -9.38 0.09
CA HIS A 154 -2.59 -9.06 -0.16
C HIS A 154 -2.04 -8.23 0.99
N ARG A 155 -0.73 -8.34 1.26
CA ARG A 155 -0.09 -7.62 2.37
C ARG A 155 0.32 -6.22 1.94
N TYR A 156 -0.15 -5.22 2.67
CA TYR A 156 0.22 -3.82 2.50
C TYR A 156 0.92 -3.35 3.76
N SER A 157 2.12 -2.80 3.62
CA SER A 157 2.91 -2.38 4.78
C SER A 157 3.56 -1.02 4.58
N ILE A 158 3.62 -0.25 5.67
CA ILE A 158 4.30 1.04 5.76
C ILE A 158 5.42 0.87 6.78
N LEU A 159 6.68 1.03 6.33
CA LEU A 159 7.79 1.30 7.21
C LEU A 159 7.96 2.82 7.33
N TRP A 160 8.09 3.33 8.54
CA TRP A 160 8.45 4.71 8.82
C TRP A 160 9.51 4.74 9.92
N THR A 161 10.69 5.24 9.59
CA THR A 161 11.82 5.44 10.51
C THR A 161 12.24 6.91 10.51
N PRO A 162 13.21 7.34 11.36
CA PRO A 162 13.74 8.70 11.32
C PRO A 162 14.36 9.09 9.97
N ASP A 163 14.75 8.10 9.15
CA ASP A 163 15.57 8.28 7.95
C ASP A 163 14.84 7.88 6.65
N THR A 164 13.85 7.00 6.72
CA THR A 164 13.20 6.48 5.52
C THR A 164 11.74 6.09 5.75
N ILE A 165 10.95 6.24 4.69
CA ILE A 165 9.61 5.67 4.59
C ILE A 165 9.60 4.70 3.41
N ILE A 166 9.04 3.51 3.61
CA ILE A 166 8.92 2.52 2.54
C ILE A 166 7.52 1.93 2.52
N PHE A 167 6.90 1.96 1.34
CA PHE A 167 5.62 1.32 1.08
C PHE A 167 5.84 -0.04 0.42
N TYR A 168 5.15 -1.06 0.91
CA TYR A 168 5.27 -2.45 0.44
C TYR A 168 3.93 -3.01 -0.04
N ILE A 169 4.00 -3.81 -1.11
CA ILE A 169 2.93 -4.72 -1.53
C ILE A 169 3.54 -6.12 -1.63
N ASP A 170 3.04 -7.07 -0.84
CA ASP A 170 3.55 -8.45 -0.76
C ASP A 170 5.09 -8.50 -0.66
N ASP A 171 5.64 -7.68 0.24
CA ASP A 171 7.07 -7.54 0.55
C ASP A 171 7.94 -6.95 -0.56
N ILE A 172 7.32 -6.59 -1.69
CA ILE A 172 7.98 -5.84 -2.75
C ILE A 172 7.87 -4.35 -2.38
N PRO A 173 9.00 -3.66 -2.15
CA PRO A 173 8.96 -2.21 -1.99
C PRO A 173 8.45 -1.58 -3.29
N ILE A 174 7.50 -0.67 -3.19
CA ILE A 174 6.92 0.03 -4.35
C ILE A 174 7.34 1.50 -4.40
N ARG A 175 7.68 2.08 -3.23
CA ARG A 175 8.09 3.47 -3.05
C ARG A 175 9.01 3.57 -1.83
N GLU A 176 10.14 4.24 -1.97
CA GLU A 176 11.09 4.61 -0.91
C GLU A 176 11.15 6.14 -0.88
N VAL A 177 10.98 6.75 0.29
CA VAL A 177 11.15 8.18 0.54
C VAL A 177 12.26 8.32 1.56
N VAL A 178 13.44 8.73 1.10
CA VAL A 178 14.62 8.93 1.96
C VAL A 178 14.60 10.35 2.48
N ARG A 179 14.74 10.51 3.80
CA ARG A 179 14.85 11.82 4.42
C ARG A 179 16.12 12.54 3.94
N THR A 180 15.96 13.80 3.55
CA THR A 180 17.08 14.70 3.27
C THR A 180 16.87 16.01 4.02
N ASP A 181 17.95 16.76 4.25
CA ASP A 181 17.87 18.06 4.92
C ASP A 181 16.95 19.04 4.17
N ASP A 182 16.93 18.95 2.84
CA ASP A 182 16.12 19.79 1.94
C ASP A 182 14.61 19.55 2.09
N MET A 183 14.19 18.40 2.62
CA MET A 183 12.77 18.16 2.96
C MET A 183 12.30 19.06 4.10
N GLY A 184 13.19 19.49 5.00
CA GLY A 184 12.81 20.24 6.20
C GLY A 184 11.68 19.53 6.97
N GLY A 185 10.59 20.25 7.24
CA GLY A 185 9.42 19.69 7.92
C GLY A 185 8.52 18.80 7.05
N GLU A 186 8.82 18.64 5.76
CA GLU A 186 8.01 17.83 4.84
C GLU A 186 8.22 16.32 5.02
N PHE A 187 9.24 15.90 5.77
CA PHE A 187 9.39 14.53 6.23
C PHE A 187 8.63 14.34 7.56
N PRO A 188 7.70 13.38 7.66
CA PRO A 188 6.97 13.04 8.89
C PRO A 188 7.90 12.76 10.09
N ALA A 189 7.67 13.48 11.20
CA ALA A 189 8.54 13.44 12.36
C ALA A 189 7.80 13.50 13.71
N LYS A 190 6.47 13.60 13.70
CA LYS A 190 5.64 13.55 14.91
C LYS A 190 5.01 12.17 15.05
N PRO A 191 4.76 11.68 16.27
CA PRO A 191 4.06 10.42 16.48
C PRO A 191 2.70 10.37 15.76
N MET A 192 2.34 9.21 15.23
CA MET A 192 1.10 8.98 14.48
C MET A 192 0.36 7.74 14.97
N SER A 193 -0.97 7.77 14.87
CA SER A 193 -1.80 6.58 15.02
C SER A 193 -1.98 5.92 13.66
N VAL A 194 -2.22 4.60 13.66
CA VAL A 194 -2.55 3.84 12.46
C VAL A 194 -4.06 3.76 12.30
N TYR A 195 -4.55 4.01 11.11
CA TYR A 195 -5.97 4.04 10.77
C TYR A 195 -6.27 3.05 9.64
N ALA A 196 -7.47 2.48 9.68
CA ALA A 196 -8.04 1.83 8.51
C ALA A 196 -9.51 2.21 8.37
N THR A 197 -9.91 2.62 7.18
CA THR A 197 -11.26 3.16 6.93
C THR A 197 -11.81 2.69 5.58
N ILE A 198 -13.14 2.69 5.47
CA ILE A 198 -13.86 2.58 4.19
C ILE A 198 -14.91 3.69 4.11
N TRP A 199 -14.90 4.47 3.02
CA TRP A 199 -15.74 5.66 2.91
C TRP A 199 -16.05 6.03 1.44
N ASP A 200 -16.99 6.97 1.29
CA ASP A 200 -17.45 7.49 0.01
C ASP A 200 -16.56 8.63 -0.50
N GLY A 201 -15.60 8.29 -1.35
CA GLY A 201 -14.71 9.21 -2.05
C GLY A 201 -15.25 9.69 -3.40
N SER A 202 -16.57 9.68 -3.61
CA SER A 202 -17.21 10.07 -4.88
C SER A 202 -16.77 11.43 -5.43
N ALA A 203 -16.28 12.34 -4.59
CA ALA A 203 -15.75 13.64 -5.02
C ALA A 203 -14.55 13.52 -5.98
N TRP A 204 -13.75 12.44 -5.89
CA TRP A 204 -12.49 12.35 -6.65
C TRP A 204 -12.04 10.92 -7.01
N ALA A 205 -12.43 9.89 -6.24
CA ALA A 205 -11.80 8.56 -6.26
C ALA A 205 -11.82 7.84 -7.61
N THR A 206 -12.92 7.93 -8.36
CA THR A 206 -13.06 7.25 -9.66
C THR A 206 -13.18 8.26 -10.79
N SER A 207 -12.22 8.21 -11.72
CA SER A 207 -12.17 9.09 -12.89
C SER A 207 -12.26 10.58 -12.50
N TYR A 208 -11.49 10.98 -11.48
CA TYR A 208 -11.49 12.35 -10.94
C TYR A 208 -12.89 12.80 -10.49
N GLY A 209 -13.64 11.87 -9.88
CA GLY A 209 -14.99 12.11 -9.38
C GLY A 209 -16.09 12.15 -10.45
N ARG A 210 -15.80 11.83 -11.72
CA ARG A 210 -16.85 11.76 -12.76
C ARG A 210 -17.81 10.59 -12.55
N ILE A 211 -17.33 9.49 -12.00
CA ILE A 211 -18.13 8.31 -11.71
C ILE A 211 -18.26 8.21 -10.20
N LYS A 212 -19.50 8.20 -9.72
CA LYS A 212 -19.86 8.22 -8.31
C LYS A 212 -20.15 6.81 -7.81
N ILE A 213 -20.21 6.66 -6.49
CA ILE A 213 -20.73 5.47 -5.84
C ILE A 213 -22.20 5.23 -6.21
N ASP A 214 -22.60 3.97 -6.27
CA ASP A 214 -24.00 3.57 -6.49
C ASP A 214 -24.42 2.61 -5.37
N TYR A 215 -25.05 3.16 -4.34
CA TYR A 215 -25.53 2.41 -3.17
C TYR A 215 -26.55 1.31 -3.49
N LYS A 216 -26.95 1.09 -4.74
CA LYS A 216 -27.60 -0.17 -5.15
C LYS A 216 -26.71 -1.39 -4.95
N TYR A 217 -25.39 -1.23 -4.96
CA TYR A 217 -24.41 -2.31 -4.78
C TYR A 217 -23.93 -2.45 -3.32
N GLU A 218 -24.59 -1.77 -2.37
CA GLU A 218 -24.24 -1.86 -0.95
C GLU A 218 -24.61 -3.23 -0.33
N PRO A 219 -23.93 -3.65 0.75
CA PRO A 219 -22.75 -3.01 1.34
C PRO A 219 -21.47 -3.30 0.55
N TYR A 220 -20.58 -2.31 0.49
CA TYR A 220 -19.19 -2.51 0.07
C TYR A 220 -18.38 -3.00 1.25
N VAL A 221 -17.58 -4.04 1.07
CA VAL A 221 -16.94 -4.75 2.18
C VAL A 221 -15.45 -4.94 1.92
N ALA A 222 -14.62 -4.50 2.85
CA ALA A 222 -13.19 -4.76 2.89
C ALA A 222 -12.87 -5.65 4.11
N ASP A 223 -12.11 -6.72 3.90
CA ASP A 223 -11.64 -7.60 4.99
C ASP A 223 -10.16 -7.29 5.29
N PHE A 224 -9.85 -7.08 6.57
CA PHE A 224 -8.50 -6.88 7.11
C PHE A 224 -8.14 -8.07 8.00
N SER A 225 -6.90 -8.55 7.90
CA SER A 225 -6.37 -9.67 8.69
C SER A 225 -4.85 -9.52 8.83
N HIS A 226 -4.20 -10.39 9.62
CA HIS A 226 -2.75 -10.34 9.85
C HIS A 226 -2.26 -8.93 10.22
N LEU A 227 -3.03 -8.25 11.08
CA LEU A 227 -2.72 -6.90 11.55
C LEU A 227 -1.40 -6.92 12.32
N ALA A 228 -0.53 -5.96 12.08
CA ALA A 228 0.74 -5.84 12.79
C ALA A 228 1.07 -4.38 13.08
N LEU A 229 1.54 -4.14 14.32
CA LEU A 229 2.02 -2.86 14.81
C LEU A 229 3.37 -3.10 15.51
N LEU A 230 4.46 -2.86 14.80
CA LEU A 230 5.82 -2.92 15.33
C LEU A 230 6.38 -1.50 15.43
N GLY A 231 7.01 -1.15 16.53
CA GLY A 231 7.64 0.16 16.70
C GLY A 231 7.47 0.75 18.09
N CYS A 232 7.91 2.00 18.26
CA CYS A 232 7.91 2.64 19.56
C CYS A 232 6.54 3.22 19.90
N ARG A 233 5.87 2.64 20.90
CA ARG A 233 4.63 3.20 21.44
C ARG A 233 4.94 4.43 22.28
N VAL A 234 4.20 5.51 22.08
CA VAL A 234 4.31 6.73 22.87
C VAL A 234 2.96 7.13 23.43
N ASP A 235 2.99 7.62 24.66
CA ASP A 235 1.82 8.15 25.36
C ASP A 235 1.88 9.68 25.27
N PRO A 236 0.89 10.34 24.64
CA PRO A 236 0.89 11.79 24.48
C PRO A 236 0.82 12.56 25.81
N ILE A 237 0.46 11.89 26.92
CA ILE A 237 0.41 12.47 28.27
C ILE A 237 1.80 12.46 28.93
N GLN A 238 2.70 11.57 28.52
CA GLN A 238 4.01 11.41 29.15
C GLN A 238 5.01 12.42 28.58
N GLN A 239 5.33 13.45 29.37
CA GLN A 239 6.29 14.51 29.02
C GLN A 239 7.77 14.08 29.05
N VAL A 240 8.07 12.79 28.93
CA VAL A 240 9.45 12.31 28.83
C VAL A 240 9.86 12.36 27.36
N ASP A 241 11.09 12.81 27.09
CA ASP A 241 11.62 12.87 25.73
C ASP A 241 11.50 11.51 25.04
N SER A 242 10.74 11.44 23.94
CA SER A 242 10.45 10.18 23.24
C SER A 242 11.73 9.58 22.66
N ALA A 243 12.73 10.41 22.34
CA ALA A 243 13.98 9.99 21.72
C ALA A 243 14.73 8.94 22.56
N ASP A 244 14.90 9.18 23.86
CA ASP A 244 15.63 8.25 24.75
C ASP A 244 14.86 6.95 24.99
N ARG A 245 13.52 7.00 24.98
CA ARG A 245 12.67 5.83 25.17
C ARG A 245 12.60 4.95 23.93
N CYS A 246 12.59 5.57 22.76
CA CYS A 246 12.36 4.89 21.49
C CYS A 246 13.65 4.39 20.82
N ALA A 247 14.82 4.78 21.31
CA ALA A 247 16.11 4.44 20.70
C ALA A 247 16.26 2.93 20.38
N GLU A 248 15.99 2.05 21.34
CA GLU A 248 16.11 0.59 21.15
C GLU A 248 15.10 0.06 20.12
N ALA A 249 13.84 0.49 20.20
CA ALA A 249 12.80 0.07 19.25
C ALA A 249 13.10 0.57 17.83
N VAL A 250 13.64 1.78 17.68
CA VAL A 250 14.05 2.33 16.39
C VAL A 250 15.26 1.57 15.82
N GLU A 251 16.24 1.22 16.65
CA GLU A 251 17.38 0.38 16.23
C GLU A 251 16.92 -1.01 15.76
N GLU A 252 15.98 -1.63 16.45
CA GLU A 252 15.37 -2.90 16.04
C GLU A 252 14.64 -2.77 14.70
N LEU A 253 13.81 -1.74 14.53
CA LEU A 253 13.13 -1.46 13.26
C LEU A 253 14.13 -1.30 12.10
N MET A 254 15.19 -0.52 12.31
CA MET A 254 16.18 -0.21 11.27
C MET A 254 17.11 -1.39 10.94
N SER A 255 17.26 -2.35 11.86
CA SER A 255 18.05 -3.57 11.64
C SER A 255 17.24 -4.74 11.06
N ALA A 256 15.90 -4.65 11.05
CA ALA A 256 15.03 -5.65 10.48
C ALA A 256 15.16 -5.77 8.95
N ASP A 257 14.86 -6.95 8.40
CA ASP A 257 14.99 -7.21 6.96
C ASP A 257 14.17 -6.24 6.10
N TYR A 258 12.98 -5.85 6.53
CA TYR A 258 12.14 -4.88 5.82
C TYR A 258 12.71 -3.44 5.81
N ALA A 259 13.70 -3.10 6.64
CA ALA A 259 14.37 -1.80 6.58
C ALA A 259 15.61 -1.81 5.67
N ILE A 260 16.19 -2.99 5.43
CA ILE A 260 17.41 -3.14 4.63
C ILE A 260 17.06 -3.27 3.13
N LEU A 261 17.09 -2.14 2.42
CA LEU A 261 16.91 -2.10 0.97
C LEU A 261 18.17 -2.53 0.19
N THR A 262 18.39 -3.84 0.12
CA THR A 262 19.45 -4.44 -0.71
C THR A 262 19.34 -4.03 -2.19
N PRO A 263 20.42 -4.11 -2.99
CA PRO A 263 20.35 -3.87 -4.43
C PRO A 263 19.27 -4.70 -5.14
N MET A 264 19.01 -5.90 -4.63
CA MET A 264 17.99 -6.80 -5.15
C MET A 264 16.57 -6.29 -4.87
N LYS A 265 16.29 -5.81 -3.65
CA LYS A 265 15.02 -5.18 -3.26
C LYS A 265 14.78 -3.89 -4.06
N ARG A 266 15.79 -3.02 -4.22
CA ARG A 266 15.68 -1.82 -5.07
C ARG A 266 15.44 -2.15 -6.54
N ALA A 267 16.08 -3.20 -7.07
CA ALA A 267 15.82 -3.67 -8.42
C ALA A 267 14.41 -4.28 -8.59
N ALA A 268 13.85 -4.90 -7.55
CA ALA A 268 12.45 -5.34 -7.53
C ALA A 268 11.50 -4.14 -7.53
N MET A 269 11.76 -3.13 -6.70
CA MET A 269 11.00 -1.88 -6.68
C MET A 269 10.97 -1.19 -8.04
N ARG A 270 12.14 -0.96 -8.66
CA ARG A 270 12.22 -0.36 -10.00
C ARG A 270 11.41 -1.15 -11.03
N ARG A 271 11.50 -2.49 -11.02
CA ARG A 271 10.72 -3.35 -11.92
C ARG A 271 9.22 -3.26 -11.66
N PHE A 272 8.80 -3.13 -10.40
CA PHE A 272 7.41 -2.93 -10.04
C PHE A 272 6.91 -1.57 -10.55
N ARG A 273 7.61 -0.48 -10.21
CA ARG A 273 7.30 0.89 -10.64
C ARG A 273 7.21 1.00 -12.15
N GLU A 274 8.22 0.50 -12.87
CA GLU A 274 8.22 0.45 -14.33
C GLU A 274 7.01 -0.31 -14.89
N ARG A 275 6.51 -1.34 -14.22
CA ARG A 275 5.41 -2.14 -14.77
C ARG A 275 4.04 -1.66 -14.36
N TYR A 276 3.91 -0.95 -13.24
CA TYR A 276 2.61 -0.78 -12.61
C TYR A 276 2.30 0.66 -12.18
N MET A 277 3.29 1.56 -12.11
CA MET A 277 3.03 2.96 -11.75
C MET A 277 2.35 3.70 -12.90
N ILE A 278 1.21 4.30 -12.62
CA ILE A 278 0.36 5.01 -13.59
C ILE A 278 0.33 6.53 -13.38
N TYR A 279 0.72 7.02 -12.20
CA TYR A 279 0.87 8.43 -11.90
C TYR A 279 1.99 8.63 -10.88
N SER A 280 2.78 9.70 -11.03
CA SER A 280 3.68 10.17 -9.98
C SER A 280 3.75 11.70 -9.98
N PHE A 281 3.59 12.28 -8.79
CA PHE A 281 3.71 13.72 -8.56
C PHE A 281 5.07 14.28 -8.99
N CYS A 282 6.13 13.47 -8.95
CA CYS A 282 7.48 13.85 -9.37
C CYS A 282 7.58 14.25 -10.85
N TYR A 283 6.61 13.83 -11.67
CA TYR A 283 6.56 14.12 -13.10
C TYR A 283 5.41 15.06 -13.48
N ASP A 284 4.62 15.53 -12.51
CA ASP A 284 3.47 16.40 -12.74
C ASP A 284 3.90 17.88 -12.82
N GLN A 285 4.41 18.25 -13.98
CA GLN A 285 4.79 19.61 -14.32
C GLN A 285 3.58 20.54 -14.43
N HIS A 286 2.38 20.01 -14.70
CA HIS A 286 1.17 20.81 -14.73
C HIS A 286 0.83 21.33 -13.33
N ARG A 287 0.89 20.46 -12.31
CA ARG A 287 0.59 20.82 -10.93
C ARG A 287 1.72 21.60 -10.25
N TYR A 288 2.97 21.23 -10.53
CA TYR A 288 4.13 21.75 -9.79
C TYR A 288 5.08 22.61 -10.61
N GLY A 289 4.83 22.80 -11.91
CA GLY A 289 5.71 23.56 -12.79
C GLY A 289 7.12 22.97 -12.79
N ASN A 290 8.09 23.80 -12.42
CA ASN A 290 9.52 23.44 -12.36
C ASN A 290 10.01 23.17 -10.92
N VAL A 291 9.10 22.92 -9.98
CA VAL A 291 9.50 22.59 -8.60
C VAL A 291 10.11 21.19 -8.60
N THR A 292 11.36 21.08 -8.13
CA THR A 292 12.00 19.81 -7.84
C THR A 292 11.73 19.44 -6.39
N PHE A 293 11.12 18.30 -6.16
CA PHE A 293 10.93 17.77 -4.81
C PHE A 293 12.16 16.97 -4.38
N PRO A 294 12.67 17.19 -3.16
CA PRO A 294 13.88 16.53 -2.66
C PRO A 294 13.73 15.02 -2.49
N ASP A 295 12.50 14.50 -2.40
CA ASP A 295 12.19 13.07 -2.29
C ASP A 295 11.97 12.37 -3.64
N CYS A 296 12.13 13.07 -4.77
CA CYS A 296 12.01 12.46 -6.08
C CYS A 296 13.32 11.80 -6.55
N ASP A 297 13.33 10.46 -6.65
CA ASP A 297 14.39 9.72 -7.35
C ASP A 297 14.17 9.76 -8.86
N TYR A 298 14.79 10.72 -9.53
CA TYR A 298 14.61 10.91 -10.97
C TYR A 298 15.35 9.85 -11.79
N ALA A 299 14.68 8.73 -12.06
CA ALA A 299 15.14 7.73 -13.02
C ALA A 299 14.83 8.19 -14.45
N SER A 300 15.87 8.38 -15.28
CA SER A 300 15.70 8.79 -16.69
C SER A 300 14.84 7.81 -17.52
N SER A 301 14.93 6.51 -17.23
CA SER A 301 14.10 5.47 -17.85
C SER A 301 12.62 5.60 -17.48
N GLU A 302 12.32 6.10 -16.29
CA GLU A 302 10.96 6.32 -15.79
C GLU A 302 10.39 7.63 -16.36
N HIS A 303 11.13 8.73 -16.31
CA HIS A 303 10.69 10.04 -16.78
C HIS A 303 10.15 10.06 -18.22
N THR A 304 10.81 9.37 -19.16
CA THR A 304 10.36 9.35 -20.57
C THR A 304 8.95 8.79 -20.76
N ARG A 305 8.47 8.01 -19.79
CA ARG A 305 7.17 7.34 -19.80
C ARG A 305 6.04 8.20 -19.26
N PHE A 306 6.34 9.29 -18.56
CA PHE A 306 5.34 10.17 -17.97
C PHE A 306 5.14 11.44 -18.81
N GLY A 307 3.89 11.90 -18.89
CA GLY A 307 3.51 13.17 -19.51
C GLY A 307 3.63 14.34 -18.54
N GLU A 308 3.38 15.55 -19.04
CA GLU A 308 3.43 16.79 -18.23
C GLU A 308 2.42 16.80 -17.08
N TRP A 309 1.36 15.99 -17.15
CA TRP A 309 0.33 15.83 -16.13
C TRP A 309 0.67 14.74 -15.09
N GLY A 310 1.89 14.19 -15.13
CA GLY A 310 2.32 13.11 -14.24
C GLY A 310 1.70 11.74 -14.52
N ASP A 311 0.80 11.62 -15.51
CA ASP A 311 0.23 10.35 -15.96
C ASP A 311 1.18 9.57 -16.87
N ASN A 312 1.20 8.25 -16.72
CA ASN A 312 1.98 7.35 -17.56
C ASN A 312 1.38 7.30 -18.99
N LYS A 313 2.18 7.65 -19.99
CA LYS A 313 1.82 7.67 -21.42
C LYS A 313 1.52 6.27 -21.97
N ILE A 314 2.12 5.24 -21.37
CA ILE A 314 1.98 3.84 -21.78
C ILE A 314 1.55 3.06 -20.54
N PRO A 315 0.28 3.23 -20.10
CA PRO A 315 -0.18 2.58 -18.90
C PRO A 315 -0.11 1.05 -19.07
N PRO A 316 0.11 0.31 -17.98
CA PRO A 316 0.12 -1.15 -18.00
C PRO A 316 -1.19 -1.67 -18.56
N LYS A 317 -1.14 -2.80 -19.28
CA LYS A 317 -2.39 -3.48 -19.65
C LYS A 317 -3.09 -3.90 -18.37
N GLU A 318 -4.35 -3.49 -18.22
CA GLU A 318 -5.23 -3.97 -17.15
C GLU A 318 -5.16 -5.50 -17.07
N VAL A 319 -5.18 -6.02 -15.84
CA VAL A 319 -5.17 -7.47 -15.59
C VAL A 319 -6.52 -8.01 -16.05
N ARG A 320 -6.64 -8.33 -17.34
CA ARG A 320 -7.85 -8.94 -17.90
C ARG A 320 -8.11 -10.24 -17.17
N ARG A 321 -9.12 -10.24 -16.30
CA ARG A 321 -9.65 -11.44 -15.64
C ARG A 321 -9.82 -12.56 -16.67
N SER A 322 -8.96 -13.58 -16.60
CA SER A 322 -9.25 -14.81 -17.34
C SER A 322 -10.50 -15.40 -16.69
N LYS A 323 -11.62 -15.43 -17.44
CA LYS A 323 -12.82 -16.13 -16.99
C LYS A 323 -12.47 -17.61 -16.88
N ARG A 324 -11.98 -18.07 -15.72
CA ARG A 324 -12.11 -19.48 -15.35
C ARG A 324 -13.61 -19.72 -15.18
N ARG A 325 -14.27 -20.11 -16.27
CA ARG A 325 -15.62 -20.70 -16.24
C ARG A 325 -15.54 -21.87 -15.27
N SER A 326 -16.00 -21.68 -14.04
CA SER A 326 -16.36 -22.81 -13.19
C SER A 326 -17.49 -23.53 -13.91
N ARG A 327 -17.16 -24.63 -14.59
CA ARG A 327 -18.16 -25.60 -15.01
C ARG A 327 -18.77 -26.14 -13.72
N LYS A 328 -19.96 -25.64 -13.34
CA LYS A 328 -20.82 -26.36 -12.41
C LYS A 328 -20.96 -27.80 -12.94
N PRO A 329 -20.76 -28.84 -12.12
CA PRO A 329 -21.17 -30.18 -12.51
C PRO A 329 -22.68 -30.13 -12.74
N SER A 330 -23.11 -30.54 -13.92
CA SER A 330 -24.51 -30.87 -14.19
C SER A 330 -24.92 -31.92 -13.16
N ALA A 331 -25.96 -31.65 -12.38
CA ALA A 331 -26.69 -32.71 -11.72
C ALA A 331 -27.20 -33.64 -12.84
N ALA A 332 -26.88 -34.93 -12.75
CA ALA A 332 -27.55 -35.97 -13.49
C ALA A 332 -28.63 -36.55 -12.58
N GLU A 333 -29.81 -36.77 -13.17
CA GLU A 333 -31.04 -37.34 -12.58
C GLU A 333 -30.84 -38.65 -11.83
#